data_AF-A0A7S2NSQ6-F1
#
_entry.id   AF-A0A7S2NSQ6-F1
#
_cell.length_a   1.000
_cell.length_b   1.000
_cell.length_c   1.000
_cell.angle_alpha   90.00
_cell.angle_beta   90.00
_cell.angle_gamma   90.00
#
_symmetry.space_group_name_H-M   'P 1'
#
loop_
_entity.id
_entity.type
_entity.pdbx_description
1 polymer ?
#
loop_
_entity_poly.entity_id
_entity_poly.type
_entity_poly.pdbx_seq_one_letter_code
_entity_poly.pdbx_strand_id
1 'polypeptide(L)'
;VLTDGLTEPEQAIKESGVAARLRAFRQASFPLEVLCKGLQPSLHRAKASEDSDRVHILNKIAGRGKGDLDKEPLEEHKNYEEVNRTLAGRFAEAGWENAMLKGDLHRLGFIKALHEDWGREELVLDWSAVDPRPEDLLDLGHGLPSGLKRLKFRADGSKQM
;
A
#
# COMPACT_ATOMS: atom_id res chain seq x y z
N VAL A 1 -1.50 3.08 -13.78
CA VAL A 1 -2.40 2.42 -12.80
C VAL A 1 -1.57 1.41 -12.03
N LEU A 2 -1.56 1.49 -10.70
CA LEU A 2 -0.94 0.48 -9.84
C LEU A 2 -1.91 -0.69 -9.69
N THR A 3 -1.53 -1.83 -10.22
CA THR A 3 -2.32 -3.06 -10.20
C THR A 3 -1.39 -4.23 -9.98
N ASP A 4 -1.75 -5.12 -9.05
CA ASP A 4 -0.99 -6.35 -8.79
C ASP A 4 -1.02 -7.35 -9.97
N GLY A 5 -1.93 -7.11 -10.93
CA GLY A 5 -2.16 -7.97 -12.09
C GLY A 5 -1.36 -7.57 -13.34
N LEU A 6 -1.04 -8.62 -14.11
CA LEU A 6 -0.67 -8.51 -15.52
C LEU A 6 -1.93 -8.29 -16.36
N THR A 7 -1.80 -7.51 -17.42
CA THR A 7 -2.79 -7.41 -18.49
C THR A 7 -2.79 -8.69 -19.34
N GLU A 8 -3.84 -8.93 -20.13
CA GLU A 8 -3.93 -10.13 -21.00
C GLU A 8 -2.69 -10.33 -21.89
N PRO A 9 -2.13 -9.29 -22.56
CA PRO A 9 -0.90 -9.44 -23.34
C PRO A 9 0.33 -9.79 -22.47
N GLU A 10 0.45 -9.19 -21.29
CA GLU A 10 1.55 -9.47 -20.35
C GLU A 10 1.45 -10.91 -19.80
N GLN A 11 0.23 -11.42 -19.64
CA GLN A 11 -0.02 -12.77 -19.14
C GLN A 11 0.42 -13.84 -20.14
N ALA A 12 0.28 -13.59 -21.45
CA ALA A 12 0.77 -14.47 -22.51
C ALA A 12 2.31 -14.63 -22.51
N ILE A 13 3.03 -13.69 -21.90
CA ILE A 13 4.50 -13.69 -21.82
C ILE A 13 5.02 -13.73 -20.38
N LYS A 14 4.20 -14.18 -19.43
CA LYS A 14 4.50 -14.14 -17.98
C LYS A 14 5.84 -14.79 -17.60
N GLU A 15 6.22 -15.86 -18.29
CA GLU A 15 7.45 -16.61 -18.01
C GLU A 15 8.74 -15.92 -18.52
N SER A 16 8.61 -14.88 -19.36
CA SER A 16 9.75 -14.28 -20.06
C SER A 16 10.49 -13.18 -19.29
N GLY A 17 10.10 -12.85 -18.05
CA GLY A 17 10.60 -11.68 -17.29
C GLY A 17 10.22 -10.31 -17.91
N VAL A 18 9.93 -10.28 -19.21
CA VAL A 18 9.43 -9.11 -19.95
C VAL A 18 8.08 -8.63 -19.41
N ALA A 19 7.21 -9.55 -18.97
CA ALA A 19 5.92 -9.21 -18.37
C ALA A 19 6.06 -8.31 -17.14
N ALA A 20 7.03 -8.63 -16.25
CA ALA A 20 7.30 -7.83 -15.06
C ALA A 20 7.82 -6.44 -15.43
N ARG A 21 8.71 -6.35 -16.42
CA ARG A 21 9.25 -5.06 -16.91
C ARG A 21 8.17 -4.19 -17.55
N LEU A 22 7.26 -4.76 -18.34
CA LEU A 22 6.14 -4.03 -18.94
C LEU A 22 5.16 -3.52 -17.89
N ARG A 23 4.84 -4.35 -16.88
CA ARG A 23 4.05 -3.93 -15.74
C ARG A 23 4.71 -2.76 -15.02
N ALA A 24 5.99 -2.88 -14.68
CA ALA A 24 6.74 -1.81 -14.00
C ALA A 24 6.81 -0.53 -14.85
N PHE A 25 7.02 -0.64 -16.16
CA PHE A 25 7.00 0.51 -17.07
C PHE A 25 5.64 1.24 -17.06
N ARG A 26 4.53 0.49 -17.12
CA ARG A 26 3.18 1.05 -17.00
C ARG A 26 2.93 1.68 -15.63
N GLN A 27 3.50 1.11 -14.58
CA GLN A 27 3.38 1.61 -13.22
C GLN A 27 4.29 2.81 -12.94
N ALA A 28 5.43 2.94 -13.63
CA ALA A 28 6.39 4.04 -13.45
C ALA A 28 5.75 5.42 -13.71
N SER A 29 4.82 5.47 -14.67
CA SER A 29 4.02 6.66 -15.00
C SER A 29 2.95 6.99 -13.96
N PHE A 30 2.73 6.15 -12.94
CA PHE A 30 1.81 6.49 -11.86
C PHE A 30 2.41 7.60 -10.98
N PRO A 31 1.69 8.71 -10.73
CA PRO A 31 2.20 9.82 -9.94
C PRO A 31 2.47 9.40 -8.49
N LEU A 32 3.73 9.52 -8.04
CA LEU A 32 4.10 9.22 -6.65
C LEU A 32 3.42 10.18 -5.67
N GLU A 33 3.08 11.39 -6.11
CA GLU A 33 2.38 12.39 -5.31
C GLU A 33 1.01 11.88 -4.84
N VAL A 34 0.34 11.06 -5.67
CA VAL A 34 -0.93 10.42 -5.31
C VAL A 34 -0.70 9.38 -4.22
N LEU A 35 0.34 8.57 -4.33
CA LEU A 35 0.72 7.60 -3.31
C LEU A 35 1.08 8.30 -1.99
N CYS A 36 1.85 9.39 -2.06
CA CYS A 36 2.30 10.14 -0.89
C CYS A 36 1.13 10.73 -0.10
N LYS A 37 0.11 11.25 -0.79
CA LYS A 37 -1.14 11.70 -0.13
C LYS A 37 -1.83 10.56 0.62
N GLY A 38 -1.74 9.33 0.10
CA GLY A 38 -2.27 8.13 0.73
C GLY A 38 -1.50 7.66 1.98
N LEU A 39 -0.30 8.18 2.24
CA LEU A 39 0.50 7.84 3.43
C LEU A 39 0.06 8.60 4.68
N GLN A 40 -0.78 9.63 4.53
CA GLN A 40 -1.34 10.41 5.63
C GLN A 40 -2.86 10.54 5.48
N PRO A 41 -3.60 9.41 5.47
CA PRO A 41 -5.05 9.45 5.30
C PRO A 41 -5.71 10.06 6.54
N SER A 42 -6.82 10.75 6.31
CA SER A 42 -7.63 11.33 7.37
C SER A 42 -9.10 10.96 7.16
N LEU A 43 -9.44 9.70 7.46
CA LEU A 43 -10.77 9.12 7.19
C LEU A 43 -11.94 9.96 7.71
N HIS A 44 -11.86 10.49 8.93
CA HIS A 44 -12.91 11.32 9.53
C HIS A 44 -13.17 12.63 8.77
N ARG A 45 -12.22 13.08 7.93
CA ARG A 45 -12.34 14.28 7.07
C ARG A 45 -12.56 13.94 5.59
N ALA A 46 -12.68 12.65 5.26
CA ALA A 46 -12.87 12.23 3.88
C ALA A 46 -14.23 12.70 3.36
N LYS A 47 -14.29 12.98 2.05
CA LYS A 47 -15.53 13.28 1.35
C LYS A 47 -15.97 12.03 0.59
N ALA A 48 -17.27 11.76 0.59
CA ALA A 48 -17.89 10.76 -0.26
C ALA A 48 -18.82 11.45 -1.25
N SER A 49 -19.11 10.80 -2.38
CA SER A 49 -20.16 11.25 -3.30
C SER A 49 -21.53 11.20 -2.64
N GLU A 50 -21.76 10.18 -1.80
CA GLU A 50 -22.96 9.99 -1.00
C GLU A 50 -22.59 10.14 0.48
N ASP A 51 -23.08 11.19 1.14
CA ASP A 51 -22.72 11.48 2.55
C ASP A 51 -23.21 10.39 3.51
N SER A 52 -24.33 9.73 3.20
CA SER A 52 -24.84 8.60 3.96
C SER A 52 -23.82 7.46 4.06
N ASP A 53 -23.07 7.18 3.00
CA ASP A 53 -22.05 6.14 2.99
C ASP A 53 -20.88 6.53 3.89
N ARG A 54 -20.47 7.81 3.85
CA ARG A 54 -19.44 8.34 4.76
C ARG A 54 -19.86 8.13 6.21
N VAL A 55 -21.09 8.54 6.57
CA VAL A 55 -21.62 8.39 7.93
C VAL A 55 -21.63 6.93 8.36
N HIS A 56 -22.17 6.06 7.50
CA HIS A 56 -22.30 4.64 7.78
C HIS A 56 -20.93 3.95 7.95
N ILE A 57 -19.97 4.23 7.07
CA ILE A 57 -18.60 3.69 7.14
C ILE A 57 -17.90 4.16 8.41
N LEU A 58 -17.96 5.46 8.74
CA LEU A 58 -17.33 5.99 9.94
C LEU A 58 -17.94 5.40 11.22
N ASN A 59 -19.26 5.25 11.29
CA ASN A 59 -19.88 4.61 12.45
C ASN A 59 -19.54 3.12 12.53
N LYS A 60 -19.41 2.45 11.38
CA LYS A 60 -18.99 1.05 11.33
C LYS A 60 -17.55 0.87 11.82
N ILE A 61 -16.63 1.72 11.39
CA ILE A 61 -15.24 1.71 11.86
C ILE A 61 -15.17 2.00 13.36
N ALA A 62 -15.99 2.93 13.87
CA ALA A 62 -16.09 3.20 15.30
C ALA A 62 -16.70 2.04 16.11
N GLY A 63 -17.15 0.96 15.47
CA GLY A 63 -17.73 -0.20 16.14
C GLY A 63 -19.16 0.03 16.63
N ARG A 64 -19.87 1.03 16.10
CA ARG A 64 -21.28 1.26 16.47
C ARG A 64 -22.18 0.11 16.02
N GLY A 65 -23.22 -0.16 16.80
CA GLY A 65 -24.21 -1.20 16.52
C GLY A 65 -25.09 -0.85 15.31
N LYS A 66 -25.82 -1.83 14.77
CA LYS A 66 -26.68 -1.64 13.57
C LYS A 66 -27.69 -0.49 13.71
N GLY A 67 -28.22 -0.25 14.91
CA GLY A 67 -29.17 0.84 15.16
C GLY A 67 -28.55 2.25 15.23
N ASP A 68 -27.22 2.35 15.18
CA ASP A 68 -26.48 3.60 15.39
C ASP A 68 -25.65 4.01 14.17
N LEU A 69 -25.81 3.33 13.02
CA LEU A 69 -24.98 3.55 11.83
C LEU A 69 -25.32 4.85 11.10
N ASP A 70 -26.52 5.39 11.29
CA ASP A 70 -26.96 6.65 10.66
C ASP A 70 -26.86 7.85 11.61
N LYS A 71 -26.33 7.66 12.82
CA LYS A 71 -26.08 8.75 13.78
C LYS A 71 -24.89 9.60 13.33
N GLU A 72 -24.76 10.82 13.85
CA GLU A 72 -23.59 11.66 13.59
C GLU A 72 -22.29 10.88 13.92
N PRO A 73 -21.32 10.81 12.99
CA PRO A 73 -20.02 10.18 13.23
C PRO A 73 -19.31 10.81 14.42
N LEU A 74 -18.44 10.05 15.06
CA LEU A 74 -17.54 10.62 16.06
C LEU A 74 -16.52 11.53 15.35
N GLU A 75 -16.17 12.65 15.94
CA GLU A 75 -15.12 13.53 15.41
C GLU A 75 -13.76 12.80 15.44
N GLU A 76 -13.51 12.06 16.52
CA GLU A 76 -12.31 11.28 16.75
C GLU A 76 -12.65 9.90 17.33
N HIS A 77 -11.89 8.88 16.92
CA HIS A 77 -12.00 7.54 17.48
C HIS A 77 -10.71 6.76 17.20
N LYS A 78 -10.24 5.98 18.18
CA LYS A 78 -9.01 5.17 18.05
C LYS A 78 -9.02 4.22 16.83
N ASN A 79 -10.19 3.69 16.47
CA ASN A 79 -10.32 2.82 15.30
C ASN A 79 -10.14 3.60 13.97
N TYR A 80 -10.42 4.91 13.94
CA TYR A 80 -10.11 5.73 12.76
C TYR A 80 -8.61 5.83 12.56
N GLU A 81 -7.86 6.01 13.64
CA GLU A 81 -6.40 6.05 13.58
C GLU A 81 -5.82 4.69 13.16
N GLU A 82 -6.38 3.60 13.66
CA GLU A 82 -5.98 2.26 13.27
C GLU A 82 -6.19 2.03 11.78
N VAL A 83 -7.39 2.34 11.25
CA VAL A 83 -7.64 2.21 9.81
C VAL A 83 -6.79 3.19 8.99
N ASN A 84 -6.52 4.40 9.48
CA ASN A 84 -5.60 5.33 8.83
C ASN A 84 -4.18 4.74 8.70
N ARG A 85 -3.63 4.13 9.76
CA ARG A 85 -2.31 3.48 9.73
C ARG A 85 -2.30 2.30 8.76
N THR A 86 -3.32 1.44 8.80
CA THR A 86 -3.46 0.33 7.87
C THR A 86 -3.53 0.80 6.42
N LEU A 87 -4.32 1.84 6.15
CA LEU A 87 -4.45 2.40 4.80
C LEU A 87 -3.13 3.01 4.33
N ALA A 88 -2.43 3.76 5.17
CA ALA A 88 -1.10 4.29 4.87
C ALA A 88 -0.11 3.17 4.52
N GLY A 89 -0.08 2.09 5.30
CA GLY A 89 0.73 0.91 5.01
C GLY A 89 0.40 0.25 3.67
N ARG A 90 -0.89 0.24 3.26
CA ARG A 90 -1.31 -0.27 1.94
C ARG A 90 -0.82 0.62 0.79
N PHE A 91 -0.87 1.94 0.95
CA PHE A 91 -0.27 2.86 -0.03
C PHE A 91 1.25 2.70 -0.11
N ALA A 92 1.90 2.48 1.04
CA ALA A 92 3.33 2.24 1.08
C ALA A 92 3.71 0.93 0.35
N GLU A 93 3.02 -0.17 0.62
CA GLU A 93 3.21 -1.44 -0.10
C GLU A 93 3.02 -1.25 -1.61
N ALA A 94 1.94 -0.60 -2.04
CA ALA A 94 1.61 -0.43 -3.46
C ALA A 94 2.61 0.46 -4.22
N GLY A 95 3.21 1.44 -3.56
CA GLY A 95 4.18 2.34 -4.19
C GLY A 95 5.64 1.94 -3.97
N TRP A 96 5.91 0.88 -3.22
CA TRP A 96 7.27 0.49 -2.83
C TRP A 96 8.19 0.26 -4.04
N GLU A 97 7.75 -0.55 -5.02
CA GLU A 97 8.52 -0.83 -6.25
C GLU A 97 8.82 0.46 -7.04
N ASN A 98 7.85 1.37 -7.16
CA ASN A 98 8.01 2.65 -7.85
C ASN A 98 8.97 3.59 -7.11
N ALA A 99 8.88 3.64 -5.77
CA ALA A 99 9.76 4.43 -4.94
C ALA A 99 11.21 3.91 -4.97
N MET A 100 11.41 2.59 -5.01
CA MET A 100 12.73 1.96 -5.22
C MET A 100 13.32 2.33 -6.58
N LEU A 101 12.53 2.18 -7.66
CA LEU A 101 12.97 2.52 -9.02
C LEU A 101 13.44 3.98 -9.17
N LYS A 102 12.90 4.89 -8.35
CA LYS A 102 13.26 6.31 -8.33
C LYS A 102 14.29 6.67 -7.25
N GLY A 103 14.63 5.73 -6.36
CA GLY A 103 15.56 5.97 -5.25
C GLY A 103 15.03 6.92 -4.17
N ASP A 104 13.71 7.01 -3.98
CA ASP A 104 13.05 8.05 -3.18
C ASP A 104 12.36 7.54 -1.89
N LEU A 105 12.54 6.28 -1.49
CA LEU A 105 11.86 5.65 -0.34
C LEU A 105 11.85 6.52 0.94
N HIS A 106 13.01 7.08 1.32
CA HIS A 106 13.15 7.94 2.49
C HIS A 106 12.37 9.24 2.41
N ARG A 107 12.36 9.89 1.24
CA ARG A 107 11.79 11.24 1.08
C ARG A 107 10.26 11.23 1.16
N LEU A 108 9.67 10.08 0.84
CA LEU A 108 8.24 9.97 0.65
C LEU A 108 7.53 9.39 1.89
N GLY A 109 8.26 8.86 2.89
CA GLY A 109 7.66 8.38 4.14
C GLY A 109 7.09 6.96 4.10
N PHE A 110 7.43 6.18 3.07
CA PHE A 110 6.99 4.79 2.87
C PHE A 110 7.42 3.88 4.03
N ILE A 111 8.67 4.02 4.47
CA ILE A 111 9.25 3.26 5.58
C ILE A 111 8.43 3.46 6.86
N LYS A 112 8.14 4.72 7.20
CA LYS A 112 7.34 5.08 8.37
C LYS A 112 5.93 4.50 8.28
N ALA A 113 5.27 4.65 7.12
CA ALA A 113 3.91 4.17 6.93
C ALA A 113 3.80 2.64 7.05
N LEU A 114 4.77 1.87 6.57
CA LEU A 114 4.82 0.43 6.81
C LEU A 114 5.06 0.10 8.28
N HIS A 115 5.99 0.82 8.94
CA HIS A 115 6.32 0.58 10.35
C HIS A 115 5.12 0.80 11.28
N GLU A 116 4.28 1.80 10.97
CA GLU A 116 3.10 2.16 11.76
C GLU A 116 1.88 1.24 11.51
N ASP A 117 1.92 0.38 10.49
CA ASP A 117 0.85 -0.59 10.17
C ASP A 117 0.92 -1.82 11.10
N TRP A 118 0.79 -1.61 12.41
CA TRP A 118 1.03 -2.63 13.44
C TRP A 118 0.13 -3.87 13.33
N GLY A 119 -1.06 -3.72 12.73
CA GLY A 119 -2.01 -4.82 12.54
C GLY A 119 -1.70 -5.72 11.35
N ARG A 120 -0.72 -5.35 10.50
CA ARG A 120 -0.36 -6.12 9.32
C ARG A 120 0.32 -7.43 9.68
N GLU A 121 -0.29 -8.53 9.28
CA GLU A 121 0.32 -9.86 9.43
C GLU A 121 1.09 -10.34 8.19
N GLU A 122 0.81 -9.79 7.02
CA GLU A 122 1.45 -10.16 5.76
C GLU A 122 1.84 -8.93 4.94
N LEU A 123 3.06 -8.95 4.40
CA LEU A 123 3.59 -7.95 3.48
C LEU A 123 4.09 -8.67 2.23
N VAL A 124 3.64 -8.22 1.07
CA VAL A 124 4.07 -8.75 -0.22
C VAL A 124 4.76 -7.64 -1.00
N LEU A 125 6.05 -7.79 -1.22
CA LEU A 125 6.82 -6.87 -2.04
C LEU A 125 7.18 -7.53 -3.36
N ASP A 126 7.12 -6.74 -4.42
CA ASP A 126 7.44 -7.20 -5.77
C ASP A 126 8.74 -6.54 -6.23
N TRP A 127 9.70 -7.40 -6.55
CA TRP A 127 11.04 -7.06 -7.02
C TRP A 127 11.29 -7.64 -8.41
N SER A 128 10.24 -8.08 -9.10
CA SER A 128 10.38 -8.76 -10.39
C SER A 128 10.96 -7.84 -11.47
N ALA A 129 10.82 -6.51 -11.33
CA ALA A 129 11.36 -5.54 -12.28
C ALA A 129 12.61 -4.78 -11.78
N VAL A 130 12.94 -4.85 -10.49
CA VAL A 130 14.04 -4.10 -9.88
C VAL A 130 14.74 -4.93 -8.81
N ASP A 131 16.06 -4.99 -8.86
CA ASP A 131 16.83 -5.60 -7.77
C ASP A 131 16.95 -4.61 -6.61
N PRO A 132 16.61 -5.03 -5.38
CA PRO A 132 16.84 -4.22 -4.20
C PRO A 132 18.34 -4.01 -3.98
N ARG A 133 18.73 -2.75 -3.76
CA ARG A 133 20.09 -2.42 -3.31
C ARG A 133 20.19 -2.69 -1.80
N PRO A 134 21.40 -2.84 -1.24
CA PRO A 134 21.57 -3.06 0.20
C PRO A 134 20.87 -2.01 1.06
N GLU A 135 20.86 -0.74 0.65
CA GLU A 135 20.13 0.34 1.31
C GLU A 135 18.61 0.12 1.33
N ASP A 136 18.03 -0.39 0.23
CA ASP A 136 16.58 -0.64 0.14
C ASP A 136 16.17 -1.78 1.10
N LEU A 137 17.05 -2.75 1.33
CA LEU A 137 16.84 -3.84 2.29
C LEU A 137 16.95 -3.36 3.75
N LEU A 138 17.88 -2.45 4.05
CA LEU A 138 17.97 -1.81 5.36
C LEU A 138 16.73 -0.96 5.66
N ASP A 139 16.29 -0.18 4.67
CA ASP A 139 15.06 0.60 4.75
C ASP A 139 13.83 -0.26 4.97
N LEU A 140 13.73 -1.38 4.26
CA LEU A 140 12.70 -2.37 4.50
C LEU A 140 12.76 -2.89 5.94
N GLY A 141 13.94 -3.24 6.44
CA GLY A 141 14.15 -3.72 7.80
C GLY A 141 13.64 -2.74 8.86
N HIS A 142 13.90 -1.44 8.68
CA HIS A 142 13.36 -0.38 9.55
C HIS A 142 11.85 -0.19 9.41
N GLY A 143 11.32 -0.46 8.22
CA GLY A 143 9.90 -0.32 7.90
C GLY A 143 9.03 -1.52 8.27
N LEU A 144 9.59 -2.64 8.72
CA LEU A 144 8.77 -3.83 9.00
C LEU A 144 7.78 -3.56 10.15
N PRO A 145 6.47 -3.80 9.94
CA PRO A 145 5.49 -3.67 11.01
C PRO A 145 5.68 -4.74 12.08
N SER A 146 5.41 -4.38 13.33
CA SER A 146 5.60 -5.27 14.49
C SER A 146 4.67 -6.49 14.50
N GLY A 147 3.49 -6.41 13.88
CA GLY A 147 2.55 -7.52 13.76
C GLY A 147 2.87 -8.51 12.63
N LEU A 148 3.94 -8.28 11.86
CA LEU A 148 4.24 -9.04 10.66
C LEU A 148 4.60 -10.48 10.99
N LYS A 149 3.88 -11.43 10.38
CA LYS A 149 4.11 -12.88 10.51
C LYS A 149 4.68 -13.48 9.22
N ARG A 150 4.37 -12.88 8.07
CA ARG A 150 4.76 -13.39 6.75
C ARG A 150 5.27 -12.26 5.87
N LEU A 151 6.51 -12.41 5.41
CA LEU A 151 7.10 -11.55 4.40
C LEU A 151 7.28 -12.37 3.13
N LYS A 152 6.70 -11.90 2.02
CA LYS A 152 6.81 -12.55 0.72
C LYS A 152 7.45 -11.60 -0.28
N PHE A 153 8.36 -12.15 -1.07
CA PHE A 153 8.95 -11.46 -2.20
C PHE A 153 8.48 -12.13 -3.48
N ARG A 154 7.99 -11.33 -4.42
CA ARG A 154 7.81 -11.76 -5.80
C ARG A 154 9.07 -11.39 -6.55
N ALA A 155 9.74 -12.39 -7.10
CA ALA A 155 10.83 -12.23 -8.04
C ALA A 155 10.49 -13.07 -9.28
N ASP A 156 10.93 -12.64 -10.46
CA ASP A 156 10.87 -13.52 -11.61
C ASP A 156 11.97 -14.58 -11.53
N GLY A 157 11.71 -15.76 -12.10
CA GLY A 157 12.68 -16.85 -12.18
C GLY A 157 13.71 -16.69 -13.29
N SER A 158 13.80 -15.54 -13.96
CA SER A 158 14.74 -15.33 -15.07
C SER A 158 16.19 -15.12 -14.62
N LYS A 159 16.41 -15.06 -13.29
CA LYS A 159 17.72 -14.96 -12.66
C LYS A 159 18.16 -16.29 -12.07
N GLN A 160 18.42 -17.27 -12.94
CA GLN A 160 19.51 -18.21 -12.68
C GLN A 160 20.77 -17.58 -13.28
N MET A 161 21.61 -16.99 -12.43
CA MET A 161 23.05 -16.86 -12.71
C MET A 161 23.78 -17.99 -12.01
#